data_AF-A0A967SNX7-F1
#
_entry.id   AF-A0A967SNX7-F1
#
_cell.length_a   1.000
_cell.length_b   1.000
_cell.length_c   1.000
_cell.angle_alpha   90.00
_cell.angle_beta   90.00
_cell.angle_gamma   90.00
#
_symmetry.space_group_name_H-M   'P 1'
#
loop_
_entity.id
_entity.type
_entity.pdbx_description
1 polymer ?
#
loop_
_entity_poly.entity_id
_entity_poly.type
_entity_poly.pdbx_seq_one_letter_code
_entity_poly.pdbx_strand_id
1 'polypeptide(L)'
;MESPTLESFPVESLTVADIMRSPVRTVRPEGSVGELVRSLTAERISGMPVVEADGSIVGVVSASDVIRLLCAEDEIPAGDPLLAAPTADRPGSADPDPQDLLES
;
A
#
# COMPACT_ATOMS: atom_id res chain seq x y z
N MET A 1 7.23 0.82 -35.86
CA MET A 1 7.03 1.75 -34.74
C MET A 1 7.11 0.87 -33.50
N GLU A 2 8.33 0.54 -33.13
CA GLU A 2 8.61 -0.45 -32.10
C GLU A 2 8.31 0.16 -30.73
N SER A 3 7.41 -0.50 -29.99
CA SER A 3 7.22 -0.23 -28.58
C SER A 3 8.59 -0.29 -27.89
N PRO A 4 8.96 0.67 -27.03
CA PRO A 4 10.17 0.55 -26.24
C PRO A 4 10.00 -0.66 -25.33
N THR A 5 10.62 -1.78 -25.72
CA THR A 5 10.82 -2.93 -24.85
C THR A 5 11.56 -2.39 -23.62
N LEU A 6 11.05 -2.72 -22.44
CA LEU A 6 11.63 -2.41 -21.14
C LEU A 6 12.99 -3.13 -21.03
N GLU A 7 13.99 -2.69 -21.78
CA GLU A 7 15.35 -3.19 -21.70
C GLU A 7 15.93 -2.72 -20.36
N SER A 8 15.76 -3.59 -19.36
CA SER A 8 16.57 -3.70 -18.17
C SER A 8 16.94 -2.36 -17.52
N PHE A 9 15.96 -1.68 -16.92
CA PHE A 9 16.30 -0.75 -15.85
C PHE A 9 16.97 -1.58 -14.75
N PRO A 10 18.25 -1.35 -14.42
CA PRO A 10 18.92 -2.11 -13.38
C PRO A 10 18.26 -1.71 -12.07
N VAL A 11 17.35 -2.54 -11.57
CA VAL A 11 16.72 -2.35 -10.26
C VAL A 11 17.80 -2.32 -9.17
N GLU A 12 18.98 -2.88 -9.43
CA GLU A 12 20.14 -2.83 -8.55
C GLU A 12 20.82 -1.45 -8.47
N SER A 13 20.63 -0.57 -9.45
CA SER A 13 21.20 0.79 -9.45
C SER A 13 20.19 1.88 -9.06
N LEU A 14 18.90 1.56 -8.96
CA LEU A 14 17.88 2.46 -8.48
C LEU A 14 17.94 2.58 -6.95
N THR A 15 17.88 3.81 -6.45
CA THR A 15 17.73 4.06 -5.03
C THR A 15 16.25 4.09 -4.64
N VAL A 16 15.95 3.83 -3.37
CA VAL A 16 14.58 3.99 -2.85
C VAL A 16 14.08 5.43 -3.02
N ALA A 17 14.99 6.42 -2.99
CA ALA A 17 14.65 7.82 -3.21
C ALA A 17 14.15 8.09 -4.64
N ASP A 18 14.55 7.27 -5.63
CA ASP A 18 14.13 7.42 -7.01
C ASP A 18 12.68 6.94 -7.24
N ILE A 19 12.16 6.07 -6.36
CA ILE A 19 10.82 5.48 -6.48
C ILE A 19 9.85 5.93 -5.38
N MET A 20 10.32 6.63 -4.34
CA MET A 20 9.46 7.16 -3.30
C MET A 20 8.62 8.35 -3.78
N ARG A 21 7.47 8.60 -3.14
CA ARG A 21 6.73 9.84 -3.33
C ARG A 21 7.04 10.85 -2.24
N SER A 22 7.24 12.11 -2.65
CA SER A 22 7.31 13.26 -1.76
C SER A 22 6.28 14.33 -2.19
N PRO A 23 5.69 15.08 -1.24
CA PRO A 23 5.84 14.94 0.21
C PRO A 23 5.20 13.64 0.75
N VAL A 24 5.83 13.03 1.75
CA VAL A 24 5.26 11.86 2.44
C VAL A 24 4.09 12.32 3.29
N ARG A 25 2.93 11.69 3.11
CA ARG A 25 1.76 11.93 3.96
C ARG A 25 1.80 11.00 5.16
N THR A 26 1.62 11.58 6.34
CA THR A 26 1.67 10.88 7.63
C THR A 26 0.33 11.02 8.33
N VAL A 27 0.02 10.10 9.24
CA VAL A 27 -1.09 10.23 10.19
C VAL A 27 -0.55 10.29 11.62
N ARG A 28 -1.33 10.88 12.52
CA ARG A 28 -1.03 10.91 13.96
C ARG A 28 -1.68 9.70 14.64
N PRO A 29 -1.06 9.09 15.67
CA PRO A 29 -1.64 7.95 16.38
C PRO A 29 -2.96 8.29 17.09
N GLU A 30 -3.19 9.55 17.43
CA GLU A 30 -4.46 10.03 18.01
C GLU A 30 -5.55 10.31 16.95
N GLY A 31 -5.21 10.18 15.66
CA GLY A 31 -6.10 10.40 14.54
C GLY A 31 -7.18 9.33 14.40
N SER A 32 -8.35 9.70 13.87
CA SER A 32 -9.45 8.75 13.70
C SER A 32 -9.29 7.86 12.47
N VAL A 33 -9.81 6.63 12.53
CA VAL A 33 -9.84 5.71 11.37
C VAL A 33 -10.61 6.34 10.19
N GLY A 34 -11.67 7.10 10.45
CA GLY A 34 -12.40 7.81 9.40
C GLY A 34 -11.58 8.88 8.68
N GLU A 35 -10.70 9.57 9.40
CA GLU A 35 -9.73 10.50 8.81
C GLU A 35 -8.68 9.76 7.99
N LEU A 36 -8.15 8.65 8.51
CA LEU A 36 -7.23 7.79 7.77
C LEU A 36 -7.85 7.34 6.43
N VAL A 37 -9.07 6.81 6.43
CA VAL A 37 -9.77 6.36 5.20
C VAL A 37 -9.94 7.50 4.20
N ARG A 38 -10.31 8.69 4.67
CA ARG A 38 -10.43 9.87 3.81
C ARG A 38 -9.08 10.22 3.18
N SER A 39 -8.01 10.23 3.97
CA SER A 39 -6.65 10.51 3.48
C SER A 39 -6.16 9.48 2.47
N LEU A 40 -6.31 8.18 2.76
CA LEU A 40 -5.94 7.09 1.86
C LEU A 40 -6.66 7.20 0.51
N THR A 41 -7.96 7.49 0.55
CA THR A 41 -8.82 7.59 -0.65
C THR A 41 -8.51 8.84 -1.46
N ALA A 42 -8.34 9.99 -0.80
CA ALA A 42 -8.07 11.26 -1.46
C ALA A 42 -6.71 11.25 -2.19
N GLU A 43 -5.69 10.66 -1.56
CA GLU A 43 -4.32 10.63 -2.09
C GLU A 43 -4.06 9.40 -2.98
N ARG A 44 -5.03 8.48 -3.09
CA ARG A 44 -4.90 7.18 -3.78
C ARG A 44 -3.65 6.39 -3.36
N ILE A 45 -3.39 6.37 -2.06
CA ILE A 45 -2.27 5.64 -1.46
C ILE A 45 -2.78 4.44 -0.67
N SER A 46 -2.01 3.35 -0.69
CA SER A 46 -2.36 2.10 -0.04
C SER A 46 -1.99 2.05 1.44
N GLY A 47 -1.12 2.94 1.91
CA GLY A 47 -0.71 3.02 3.30
C GLY A 47 0.04 4.30 3.64
N MET A 48 0.17 4.55 4.93
CA MET A 48 0.75 5.76 5.49
C MET A 48 1.57 5.43 6.75
N PRO A 49 2.74 6.06 6.95
CA PRO A 49 3.42 6.04 8.23
C PRO A 49 2.63 6.79 9.30
N VAL A 50 2.63 6.24 10.52
CA VAL A 50 2.10 6.85 11.73
C VAL A 50 3.26 7.54 12.45
N VAL A 51 3.12 8.85 12.68
CA VAL A 51 4.21 9.71 13.16
C VAL A 51 3.80 10.48 14.40
N GLU A 52 4.70 10.56 15.37
CA GLU A 52 4.53 11.31 16.61
C GLU A 52 4.71 12.82 16.43
N ALA A 53 4.33 13.62 17.44
CA ALA A 53 4.46 15.08 17.38
C ALA A 53 5.92 15.54 17.26
N ASP A 54 6.86 14.73 17.75
CA ASP A 54 8.30 14.95 17.66
C ASP A 54 8.91 14.51 16.31
N GLY A 55 8.09 13.96 15.41
CA GLY A 55 8.51 13.46 14.10
C GLY A 55 8.99 12.01 14.11
N SER A 56 8.93 11.29 15.23
CA SER A 56 9.30 9.87 15.28
C SER A 56 8.24 8.98 14.64
N ILE A 57 8.67 7.96 13.88
CA ILE A 57 7.75 6.98 13.27
C ILE A 57 7.45 5.89 14.31
N VAL A 58 6.17 5.70 14.62
CA VAL A 58 5.71 4.68 15.58
C VAL A 58 5.08 3.46 14.91
N GLY A 59 4.75 3.55 13.62
CA GLY A 59 4.21 2.43 12.87
C GLY A 59 3.82 2.77 11.43
N VAL A 60 3.16 1.83 10.77
CA VAL A 60 2.59 1.98 9.42
C VAL A 60 1.17 1.43 9.46
N VAL A 61 0.25 2.09 8.76
CA VAL A 61 -1.12 1.61 8.60
C VAL A 61 -1.50 1.59 7.11
N SER A 62 -2.20 0.54 6.69
CA SER A 62 -2.64 0.35 5.31
C SER A 62 -4.16 0.28 5.17
N ALA A 63 -4.65 0.43 3.94
CA ALA A 63 -6.06 0.18 3.63
C ALA A 63 -6.49 -1.26 3.99
N SER A 64 -5.57 -2.23 3.86
CA SER A 64 -5.82 -3.62 4.25
C SER A 64 -6.08 -3.77 5.75
N ASP A 65 -5.39 -2.99 6.58
CA ASP A 65 -5.60 -3.02 8.04
C ASP A 65 -6.96 -2.45 8.42
N VAL A 66 -7.43 -1.42 7.69
CA VAL A 66 -8.79 -0.90 7.84
C VAL A 66 -9.82 -1.97 7.45
N ILE A 67 -9.64 -2.65 6.32
CA ILE A 67 -10.55 -3.72 5.89
C ILE A 67 -10.58 -4.85 6.92
N ARG A 68 -9.41 -5.25 7.43
CA ARG A 68 -9.32 -6.25 8.51
C ARG A 68 -10.06 -5.81 9.76
N LEU A 69 -9.90 -4.56 10.21
CA LEU A 69 -10.64 -4.02 11.35
C LEU A 69 -12.17 -4.04 11.12
N LEU A 70 -12.63 -3.76 9.92
CA LEU A 70 -14.07 -3.74 9.60
C LEU A 70 -14.67 -5.14 9.43
N CYS A 71 -13.85 -6.13 9.05
CA CYS A 71 -14.29 -7.50 8.81
C CYS A 71 -14.03 -8.44 9.99
N ALA A 72 -13.10 -8.12 10.88
CA ALA A 72 -12.83 -8.89 12.08
C ALA A 72 -13.77 -8.46 13.21
N GLU A 73 -14.51 -9.41 13.77
CA GLU A 73 -15.36 -9.17 14.94
C GLU A 73 -14.55 -9.00 16.24
N ASP A 74 -13.24 -9.27 16.25
CA ASP A 74 -12.39 -9.06 17.42
C ASP A 74 -10.89 -8.94 17.03
N GLU A 75 -10.16 -8.19 17.86
CA GLU A 75 -8.71 -7.89 17.86
C GLU A 75 -8.09 -7.09 16.68
N ILE A 76 -7.68 -5.86 16.98
CA ILE A 76 -6.62 -5.15 16.27
C ILE A 76 -5.29 -5.78 16.67
N PRO A 77 -4.58 -6.52 15.80
CA PRO A 77 -3.23 -6.95 16.13
C PRO A 77 -2.36 -5.70 16.24
N ALA A 78 -1.85 -5.45 17.44
CA ALA A 78 -0.87 -4.40 17.69
C ALA A 78 0.36 -4.69 16.83
N GLY A 79 0.48 -3.93 15.72
CA GLY A 79 1.64 -3.85 14.83
C GLY A 79 2.42 -5.16 14.70
N ASP A 80 1.98 -6.06 13.83
CA ASP A 80 2.83 -7.18 13.40
C ASP A 80 4.09 -6.57 12.74
N PRO A 81 5.29 -6.74 13.33
CA PRO A 81 6.53 -6.20 12.77
C PRO A 81 6.85 -6.82 11.41
N LEU A 82 6.25 -7.97 11.07
CA LEU A 82 6.42 -8.63 9.79
C LEU A 82 5.63 -7.94 8.65
N LEU A 83 4.67 -7.05 8.96
CA LEU A 83 3.93 -6.26 7.97
C LEU A 83 4.65 -4.96 7.56
N ALA A 84 5.79 -4.64 8.17
CA ALA A 84 6.63 -3.51 7.78
C ALA A 84 7.51 -3.79 6.54
N ALA A 85 7.46 -5.02 5.99
CA ALA A 85 8.13 -5.40 4.75
C ALA A 85 7.25 -5.06 3.52
N PRO A 86 7.83 -4.74 2.35
CA PRO A 86 7.11 -4.18 1.22
C PRO A 86 6.02 -5.15 0.79
N THR A 87 4.83 -4.63 0.49
CA THR A 87 3.87 -5.35 -0.35
C THR A 87 4.59 -5.66 -1.65
N ALA A 88 5.12 -6.88 -1.74
CA ALA A 88 5.56 -7.44 -2.99
C ALA A 88 4.34 -7.41 -3.91
N ASP A 89 4.57 -6.80 -5.06
CA ASP A 89 3.80 -6.92 -6.28
C ASP A 89 3.09 -8.29 -6.33
N ARG A 90 1.76 -8.30 -6.44
CA ARG A 90 1.05 -9.53 -6.78
C ARG A 90 1.11 -9.64 -8.31
N PRO A 91 1.89 -10.56 -8.90
CA PRO A 91 1.68 -10.87 -10.30
C PRO A 91 0.36 -11.64 -10.42
N GLY A 92 -0.53 -11.19 -11.31
CA GLY A 92 -1.68 -11.97 -11.76
C GLY A 92 -3.04 -11.53 -11.23
N SER A 93 -3.52 -10.37 -11.67
CA SER A 93 -4.93 -10.25 -12.07
C SER A 93 -4.97 -10.32 -13.59
N ALA A 94 -4.77 -11.53 -14.13
CA ALA A 94 -5.32 -11.82 -15.44
C ALA A 94 -6.84 -11.79 -15.25
N ASP A 95 -7.47 -10.71 -15.70
CA ASP A 95 -8.91 -10.70 -15.93
C ASP A 95 -9.18 -11.85 -16.92
N PRO A 96 -9.96 -12.89 -16.57
CA PRO A 96 -10.23 -13.96 -17.50
C PRO A 96 -10.92 -13.37 -18.73
N ASP A 97 -10.40 -13.69 -19.92
CA ASP A 97 -10.95 -13.21 -21.16
C ASP A 97 -12.42 -13.67 -21.25
N PRO A 98 -13.40 -12.77 -21.49
CA PRO A 98 -14.81 -13.15 -21.61
C PRO A 98 -15.10 -14.24 -22.66
N GLN A 99 -14.13 -14.59 -23.50
CA GLN A 99 -14.19 -15.72 -24.43
C GLN A 99 -14.14 -17.10 -23.74
N ASP A 100 -13.57 -17.24 -22.53
CA ASP A 100 -13.39 -18.54 -21.84
C ASP A 100 -14.68 -19.09 -21.20
N LEU A 101 -15.75 -18.27 -21.14
CA LEU A 101 -17.03 -18.64 -20.51
C LEU A 101 -18.09 -19.16 -21.48
N LEU A 102 -17.81 -19.24 -22.78
CA LEU A 102 -18.78 -19.70 -23.79
C LEU A 102 -18.67 -21.18 -24.18
N GLU A 103 -17.72 -21.94 -23.61
CA GLU A 103 -17.63 -23.38 -23.82
C GLU A 103 -17.83 -24.15 -22.50
N SER A 104 -19.07 -24.17 -22.00
CA SER A 104 -19.58 -25.20 -21.07
C SER A 104 -21.10 -25.31 -21.15
#